data_AF-A0AAW6KI22-F1
#
_entry.id   AF-A0AAW6KI22-F1
#
_cell.length_a   1.000
_cell.length_b   1.000
_cell.length_c   1.000
_cell.angle_alpha   90.00
_cell.angle_beta   90.00
_cell.angle_gamma   90.00
#
_symmetry.space_group_name_H-M   'P 1'
#
loop_
_entity.id
_entity.type
_entity.pdbx_description
1 polymer ?
#
loop_
_entity_poly.entity_id
_entity_poly.type
_entity_poly.pdbx_seq_one_letter_code
_entity_poly.pdbx_strand_id
1 'polypeptide(L)' 'QAGTDWLVDKKMVVKWFNELASHNKTYREWEGLYHEIFNEPEREDVFKAARAFVEQYMT' A
#
# COMPACT_ATOMS: atom_id res chain seq x y z
N GLN A 1 2.56 -0.17 0.78
CA GLN A 1 3.84 -0.80 1.13
C GLN A 1 4.37 -0.17 2.40
N ALA A 2 4.89 -0.98 3.32
CA ALA A 2 5.60 -0.51 4.50
C ALA A 2 6.91 0.19 4.10
N GLY A 3 7.17 1.38 4.65
CA GLY A 3 8.36 2.18 4.35
C GLY A 3 9.62 1.64 5.03
N THR A 4 9.45 1.02 6.19
CA THR A 4 10.49 0.39 7.00
C THR A 4 10.32 -1.14 7.01
N ASP A 5 10.08 -1.73 5.85
CA ASP A 5 9.92 -3.18 5.71
C ASP A 5 11.28 -3.89 5.76
N TRP A 6 11.48 -4.76 6.76
CA TRP A 6 12.69 -5.58 6.90
C TRP A 6 12.54 -7.00 6.35
N LEU A 7 11.33 -7.38 5.93
CA LEU A 7 11.02 -8.71 5.40
C LEU A 7 11.04 -8.70 3.87
N VAL A 8 10.56 -7.61 3.26
CA VAL A 8 10.41 -7.48 1.81
C VAL A 8 11.11 -6.22 1.31
N ASP A 9 11.88 -6.33 0.21
CA ASP A 9 12.46 -5.17 -0.47
C ASP A 9 11.36 -4.38 -1.20
N LYS A 10 11.03 -3.19 -0.69
CA LYS A 10 10.05 -2.28 -1.28
C LYS A 10 10.35 -1.92 -2.74
N LYS A 11 11.61 -1.95 -3.18
CA LYS A 11 11.98 -1.71 -4.59
C LYS A 11 11.39 -2.77 -5.52
N MET A 12 11.28 -4.02 -5.06
CA MET A 12 10.66 -5.10 -5.83
C MET A 12 9.15 -4.89 -5.96
N VAL A 13 8.50 -4.34 -4.93
CA VAL A 13 7.07 -3.98 -4.97
C VAL A 13 6.81 -2.85 -5.97
N VAL A 14 7.65 -1.80 -5.98
CA VAL A 14 7.55 -0.71 -6.96
C VAL A 14 7.80 -1.21 -8.38
N LYS A 15 8.79 -2.09 -8.58
CA LYS A 15 9.05 -2.71 -9.88
C LYS A 15 7.82 -3.49 -10.37
N TRP A 16 7.29 -4.39 -9.55
CA TRP A 16 6.07 -5.14 -9.87
C TRP A 16 4.89 -4.20 -10.17
N PHE A 17 4.69 -3.16 -9.35
CA PHE A 17 3.63 -2.19 -9.55
C PHE A 17 3.73 -1.52 -10.92
N ASN A 18 4.94 -1.13 -11.34
CA ASN A 18 5.17 -0.47 -12.63
C ASN A 18 4.94 -1.41 -13.83
N GLU A 19 5.15 -2.71 -13.66
CA GLU A 19 4.95 -3.72 -14.71
C GLU A 19 3.48 -4.07 -14.95
N LEU A 20 2.58 -3.75 -14.02
CA LEU A 20 1.14 -3.99 -14.19
C LEU A 20 0.56 -3.15 -15.34
N ALA A 21 -0.16 -3.79 -16.28
CA ALA A 21 -0.87 -3.09 -17.35
C ALA A 21 -2.11 -2.31 -16.87
N SER A 22 -2.56 -2.51 -15.62
CA SER A 22 -3.73 -1.82 -15.08
C SER A 22 -3.51 -0.31 -14.98
N HIS A 23 -4.46 0.46 -15.49
CA HIS A 23 -4.55 1.90 -15.27
C HIS A 23 -5.22 2.24 -13.93
N ASN A 24 -6.05 1.34 -13.41
CA ASN A 24 -6.65 1.45 -12.08
C ASN A 24 -5.75 0.75 -11.06
N LYS A 25 -4.73 1.48 -10.60
CA LYS A 25 -3.81 1.04 -9.55
C LYS A 25 -3.24 2.26 -8.84
N THR A 26 -2.95 2.12 -7.55
CA THR A 26 -2.28 3.15 -6.76
C THR A 26 -1.19 2.53 -5.89
N TYR A 27 -0.08 3.25 -5.73
CA TYR A 27 1.01 2.86 -4.83
C TYR A 27 1.15 3.92 -3.75
N ARG A 28 1.17 3.48 -2.50
CA ARG A 28 1.43 4.31 -1.33
C ARG A 28 2.47 3.63 -0.45
N GLU A 29 3.47 4.40 -0.04
CA GLU A 29 4.43 4.01 0.97
C GLU A 29 4.04 4.60 2.32
N TRP A 30 4.15 3.80 3.38
CA TRP A 30 3.85 4.20 4.75
C TRP A 30 5.14 4.30 5.54
N GLU A 31 5.70 5.51 5.60
CA GLU A 31 6.94 5.78 6.33
C GLU A 31 6.81 5.36 7.80
N GLY A 32 7.85 4.73 8.35
CA GLY A 32 7.89 4.30 9.74
C GLY A 32 7.21 2.95 10.02
N LEU A 33 6.23 2.53 9.22
CA LEU A 33 5.52 1.26 9.43
C LEU A 33 6.38 0.06 9.00
N TYR A 34 6.25 -1.05 9.75
CA TYR A 34 6.82 -2.34 9.40
C TYR A 34 5.87 -3.16 8.52
N HIS A 35 6.29 -4.37 8.16
CA HIS A 35 5.70 -5.21 7.11
C HIS A 35 4.17 -5.33 7.18
N GLU A 36 3.62 -5.55 8.37
CA GLU A 36 2.19 -5.77 8.57
C GLU A 36 1.42 -4.46 8.79
N ILE A 37 1.36 -3.59 7.77
CA ILE A 37 0.76 -2.24 7.88
C ILE A 37 -0.70 -2.20 8.41
N PHE A 38 -1.45 -3.29 8.30
CA PHE A 38 -2.82 -3.40 8.85
C PHE A 38 -2.86 -3.78 10.34
N ASN A 39 -1.73 -4.14 10.93
CA ASN A 39 -1.55 -4.48 12.34
C ASN A 39 -0.75 -3.43 13.13
N GLU A 40 -0.25 -2.39 12.46
CA GLU A 40 0.47 -1.27 13.06
C GLU A 40 -0.46 -0.33 13.86
N PRO A 41 0.08 0.52 14.75
CA PRO A 41 -0.70 1.54 15.47
C PRO A 41 -1.53 2.44 14.52
N GLU A 42 -0.99 2.76 13.34
CA GLU A 42 -1.62 3.60 12.32
C GLU A 42 -2.61 2.84 11.41
N ARG A 43 -2.94 1.58 11.72
CA ARG A 43 -3.80 0.72 10.87
C ARG A 43 -5.10 1.38 10.42
N GLU A 44 -5.70 2.25 11.24
CA GLU A 44 -6.95 2.92 10.90
C GLU A 44 -6.79 3.83 9.68
N ASP A 45 -5.62 4.48 9.52
CA ASP A 45 -5.33 5.30 8.35
C ASP A 45 -5.06 4.45 7.12
N VAL A 46 -4.45 3.28 7.31
CA VAL A 46 -4.27 2.27 6.26
C VAL A 46 -5.62 1.75 5.76
N PHE A 47 -6.54 1.40 6.67
CA PHE A 47 -7.90 0.99 6.32
C PHE A 47 -8.70 2.09 5.62
N LYS A 48 -8.63 3.34 6.11
CA LYS A 48 -9.28 4.49 5.44
C LYS A 48 -8.78 4.66 4.01
N ALA A 49 -7.47 4.56 3.78
CA ALA A 49 -6.90 4.68 2.44
C ALA A 49 -7.35 3.53 1.51
N ALA A 50 -7.37 2.29 2.02
CA ALA A 50 -7.84 1.13 1.26
C ALA A 50 -9.33 1.26 0.91
N ARG A 51 -10.17 1.68 1.87
CA ARG A 51 -11.60 1.91 1.65
C ARG A 51 -11.84 3.00 0.60
N ALA A 52 -11.16 4.14 0.73
CA ALA A 52 -11.29 5.24 -0.22
C ALA A 52 -10.93 4.85 -1.65
N PHE A 53 -9.94 3.96 -1.83
CA PHE A 53 -9.60 3.42 -3.15
C PHE A 53 -10.74 2.58 -3.74
N VAL A 54 -11.37 1.70 -2.94
CA VAL A 54 -12.47 0.85 -3.42
C VAL A 54 -13.72 1.69 -3.73
N GLU A 55 -14.04 2.65 -2.87
CA GLU A 55 -15.20 3.55 -3.04
C GLU A 55 -15.17 4.35 -4.35
N GLN A 56 -13.99 4.64 -4.90
CA GLN A 56 -13.84 5.33 -6.20
C GLN A 56 -14.46 4.56 -7.39
N TYR A 57 -14.71 3.25 -7.24
CA TYR A 57 -15.17 2.38 -8.32
C TYR A 57 -16.53 1.72 -8.04
N MET A 58 -17.24 2.15 -6.98
CA MET A 58 -18.53 1.59 -6.56
C MET A 58 -19.75 2.45 -6.97
N THR A 59 -19.55 3.48 -7.80
CA THR A 59 -20.58 4.33 -8.42
C THR A 59 -20.56 4.18 -9.93
#